data_AF-A0A7C7P3T1-F1
#
_entry.id   AF-A0A7C7P3T1-F1
#
_cell.length_a   1.000
_cell.length_b   1.000
_cell.length_c   1.000
_cell.angle_alpha   90.00
_cell.angle_beta   90.00
_cell.angle_gamma   90.00
#
_symmetry.space_group_name_H-M   'P 1'
#
loop_
_entity.id
_entity.type
_entity.pdbx_description
1 polymer ?
#
loop_
_entity_poly.entity_id
_entity_poly.type
_entity_poly.pdbx_seq_one_letter_code
_entity_poly.pdbx_strand_id
1 'polypeptide(L)' 'MKDTGLYLIIAGVAVFALVFIGKIFAFIANNPILGLAALAIIGGIILLLLNMIQENKQSKKDEPFRGVDK' A
#
# COMPACT_ATOMS: atom_id res chain seq x y z
N MET A 1 -8.92 -25.16 26.93
CA MET A 1 -8.16 -24.09 27.63
C MET A 1 -6.97 -23.56 26.82
N LYS A 2 -6.26 -24.40 26.04
CA LYS A 2 -5.07 -23.97 25.28
C LYS A 2 -5.39 -22.98 24.15
N ASP A 3 -6.53 -23.16 23.47
CA ASP A 3 -6.89 -22.31 22.33
C ASP A 3 -7.39 -20.92 22.75
N THR A 4 -8.06 -20.82 23.90
CA THR A 4 -8.55 -19.54 24.45
C THR A 4 -7.39 -18.56 24.73
N GLY A 5 -6.24 -19.07 25.19
CA GLY A 5 -5.03 -18.25 25.37
C GLY A 5 -4.45 -17.76 24.04
N LEU A 6 -4.44 -18.61 23.01
CA LEU A 6 -4.00 -18.23 21.66
C LEU A 6 -4.89 -17.13 21.07
N TYR A 7 -6.22 -17.29 21.17
CA TYR A 7 -7.16 -16.28 20.69
C TYR A 7 -6.99 -14.95 21.42
N LEU A 8 -6.70 -14.97 22.72
CA LEU A 8 -6.46 -13.75 23.51
C LEU A 8 -5.17 -13.04 23.06
N ILE A 9 -4.10 -13.80 22.75
CA ILE A 9 -2.85 -13.24 22.22
C ILE A 9 -3.08 -12.62 20.84
N ILE A 10 -3.75 -13.33 19.93
CA ILE A 10 -4.05 -12.83 18.59
C ILE A 10 -4.92 -11.57 18.66
N ALA A 11 -5.94 -11.57 19.52
CA ALA A 11 -6.79 -10.40 19.74
C ALA A 11 -5.99 -9.22 20.33
N GLY A 12 -5.11 -9.48 21.29
CA GLY A 12 -4.22 -8.46 21.86
C GLY A 12 -3.28 -7.84 20.82
N VAL A 13 -2.67 -8.67 19.97
CA VAL A 13 -1.81 -8.21 18.87
C VAL A 13 -2.59 -7.41 17.85
N ALA A 14 -3.79 -7.85 17.48
CA ALA A 14 -4.65 -7.13 16.54
C ALA A 14 -5.03 -5.74 17.06
N VAL A 15 -5.45 -5.64 18.33
CA VAL A 15 -5.78 -4.36 18.98
C VAL A 15 -4.54 -3.47 19.08
N PHE A 16 -3.39 -4.02 19.47
CA PHE A 16 -2.15 -3.28 19.54
C PHE A 16 -1.76 -2.68 18.18
N ALA A 17 -1.84 -3.48 17.12
CA ALA A 17 -1.55 -3.02 15.76
C ALA A 17 -2.50 -1.89 15.33
N LEU A 18 -3.80 -2.03 15.60
CA LEU A 18 -4.79 -0.98 15.28
C LEU A 18 -4.50 0.33 16.02
N VAL A 19 -4.22 0.27 17.33
CA VAL A 19 -3.89 1.46 18.13
C VAL A 19 -2.58 2.09 17.66
N PHE A 20 -1.59 1.27 17.33
CA PHE A 20 -0.31 1.74 16.81
C PHE A 20 -0.49 2.50 15.50
N ILE A 21 -1.22 1.93 14.53
CA ILE A 21 -1.54 2.57 13.26
C ILE A 21 -2.29 3.89 13.50
N GLY A 22 -3.28 3.89 14.40
CA GLY A 22 -4.00 5.11 14.78
C GLY A 22 -3.09 6.21 15.32
N LYS A 23 -2.08 5.85 16.14
CA LYS A 23 -1.08 6.82 16.63
C LYS A 23 -0.21 7.39 15.52
N ILE A 24 0.16 6.59 14.52
CA ILE A 24 0.92 7.08 13.36
C ILE A 24 0.09 8.10 12.58
N PHE A 25 -1.17 7.81 12.30
CA PHE A 25 -2.05 8.77 11.63
C PHE A 25 -2.24 10.05 12.44
N ALA A 26 -2.46 9.94 13.76
CA ALA A 26 -2.57 11.10 14.64
C ALA A 26 -1.27 11.93 14.68
N PHE A 27 -0.12 11.26 14.70
CA PHE A 27 1.19 11.91 14.65
C PHE A 27 1.41 12.67 13.35
N ILE A 28 1.03 12.08 12.21
CA ILE A 28 1.09 12.73 10.90
C ILE A 28 0.12 13.92 10.84
N ALA A 29 -1.11 13.76 11.33
CA ALA A 29 -2.13 14.81 11.34
C ALA A 29 -1.72 16.02 12.21
N ASN A 30 -1.05 15.78 13.34
CA ASN A 30 -0.55 16.83 14.22
C ASN A 30 0.72 17.52 13.72
N ASN A 31 1.38 17.00 12.67
CA ASN A 31 2.62 17.54 12.13
C ASN A 31 2.49 17.82 10.63
N PRO A 32 2.20 19.08 10.24
CA PRO A 32 1.89 19.43 8.85
C PRO A 32 2.96 19.00 7.84
N ILE A 33 4.24 19.16 8.18
CA ILE A 33 5.37 18.78 7.31
C ILE A 33 5.40 17.27 7.06
N LEU A 34 5.11 16.46 8.07
CA LEU A 34 5.06 15.01 7.93
C LEU A 34 3.85 14.55 7.13
N GLY A 35 2.70 15.24 7.27
CA GLY A 35 1.54 15.05 6.40
C GLY A 35 1.87 15.30 4.93
N LEU A 36 2.55 16.41 4.64
CA LEU A 36 2.99 16.73 3.28
C LEU A 36 4.01 15.71 2.74
N ALA A 37 4.96 15.27 3.57
CA ALA A 37 5.92 14.23 3.18
C ALA A 37 5.22 12.90 2.86
N ALA A 38 4.26 12.48 3.67
CA ALA A 38 3.47 11.27 3.43
C ALA A 38 2.68 11.37 2.12
N LEU A 39 2.03 12.50 1.85
CA LEU A 39 1.33 12.74 0.59
C LEU A 39 2.27 12.72 -0.62
N ALA A 40 3.46 13.31 -0.50
CA ALA A 40 4.47 13.28 -1.57
C ALA A 40 4.93 11.86 -1.90
N ILE A 41 5.15 11.02 -0.87
CA ILE A 41 5.52 9.61 -1.06
C ILE A 41 4.38 8.85 -1.76
N ILE A 42 3.14 9.00 -1.28
CA ILE A 42 1.97 8.34 -1.88
C ILE A 42 1.79 8.78 -3.33
N GLY A 43 1.91 10.08 -3.61
CA GLY A 43 1.86 10.63 -4.96
C GLY A 43 2.94 10.05 -5.87
N GLY A 44 4.19 9.95 -5.38
CA GLY A 44 5.30 9.35 -6.10
C GLY A 44 5.05 7.88 -6.45
N ILE A 45 4.53 7.09 -5.51
CA ILE A 45 4.17 5.67 -5.75
C ILE A 45 3.09 5.57 -6.83
N ILE A 46 2.03 6.39 -6.75
CA ILE A 46 0.95 6.38 -7.74
C ILE A 46 1.49 6.71 -9.13
N LEU A 47 2.33 7.74 -9.24
CA LEU A 47 2.94 8.13 -10.52
C LEU A 47 3.81 7.02 -11.11
N LEU A 48 4.61 6.35 -10.27
CA LEU A 48 5.41 5.20 -10.70
C LEU A 48 4.54 4.05 -11.22
N LEU A 49 3.48 3.71 -10.50
CA LEU A 49 2.54 2.66 -10.91
C LEU A 49 1.83 3.01 -12.22
N LEU A 50 1.40 4.26 -12.38
CA LEU A 50 0.79 4.72 -13.62
C LEU A 50 1.76 4.64 -14.79
N ASN A 51 3.03 5.01 -14.58
CA ASN A 51 4.06 4.91 -15.60
C ASN A 51 4.30 3.45 -16.02
N MET A 52 4.47 2.54 -15.06
CA MET A 52 4.59 1.11 -15.36
C MET A 52 3.40 0.56 -16.16
N ILE A 53 2.17 0.99 -15.84
CA ILE A 53 0.98 0.58 -16.58
C ILE A 53 1.00 1.14 -18.01
N GLN A 54 1.40 2.39 -18.20
CA GLN A 54 1.51 3.01 -19.51
C GLN A 54 2.58 2.36 -20.37
N GLU A 55 3.77 2.11 -19.80
CA GLU A 55 4.88 1.44 -20.46
C GLU A 55 4.49 0.03 -20.90
N ASN A 56 3.85 -0.76 -20.02
CA ASN A 56 3.36 -2.09 -20.36
C ASN A 56 2.32 -2.05 -21.50
N LYS A 57 1.44 -1.03 -21.53
CA LYS A 57 0.49 -0.86 -22.64
C LYS A 57 1.17 -0.48 -23.96
N GLN A 58 2.25 0.30 -23.92
CA GLN A 58 3.02 0.68 -25.10
C GLN A 58 3.83 -0.51 -25.62
N SER A 59 4.57 -1.21 -24.76
CA SER A 59 5.33 -2.40 -25.13
C SER A 59 4.45 -3.42 -25.85
N LYS A 60 3.22 -3.64 -25.39
CA LYS A 60 2.27 -4.56 -26.04
C LYS A 60 1.88 -4.15 -27.45
N LYS A 61 1.93 -2.86 -27.80
CA LYS A 61 1.59 -2.34 -29.14
C LYS A 61 2.67 -2.62 -30.17
N ASP A 62 3.91 -2.69 -29.72
CA ASP A 62 5.08 -2.81 -30.58
C ASP A 62 5.56 -4.26 -30.73
N GLU A 63 4.77 -5.23 -30.25
CA GLU A 63 5.08 -6.66 -30.37
C GLU A 63 4.86 -7.16 -31.81
N PRO A 64 5.85 -7.84 -32.43
CA PRO A 64 5.78 -8.27 -33.82
C PRO A 64 4.75 -9.37 -34.13
N PHE A 65 4.16 -10.01 -33.10
CA PHE A 65 3.16 -11.09 -33.24
C PHE A 65 1.77 -10.68 -32.72
N ARG A 66 1.57 -9.39 -32.49
CA ARG A 66 0.32 -8.85 -31.94
C ARG A 66 -0.83 -9.08 -32.93
N GLY A 67 -1.80 -9.93 -32.55
CA GLY A 67 -2.95 -10.32 -33.38
C GLY A 67 -2.83 -11.68 -34.06
N VAL A 68 -1.80 -12.47 -33.76
CA VAL A 68 -1.80 -13.90 -34.07
C VAL A 68 -2.62 -14.61 -32.98
N ASP A 69 -3.88 -14.89 -33.29
CA ASP A 69 -4.70 -15.81 -32.49
C ASP A 69 -4.04 -17.20 -32.52
N LYS A 70 -3.91 -17.80 -31.33
CA LYS A 70 -3.33 -19.14 -31.16
C LYS A 70 -4.27 -20.22 -31.66
#